data_AF-A0A5D0V204-F1
#
_entry.id   AF-A0A5D0V204-F1
#
_cell.length_a   1.000
_cell.length_b   1.000
_cell.length_c   1.000
_cell.angle_alpha   90.00
_cell.angle_beta   90.00
_cell.angle_gamma   90.00
#
_symmetry.space_group_name_H-M   'P 1'
#
loop_
_entity.id
_entity.type
_entity.pdbx_description
1 polymer ?
#
loop_
_entity_poly.entity_id
_entity_poly.type
_entity_poly.pdbx_seq_one_letter_code
_entity_poly.pdbx_strand_id
1 'polypeptide(L)'
;MRAAYASAFDADNPLAALTVGDRPEPTRPEPDWVTVQVRASSLNHHDLWSLRGVGLSGDQLPMILGCDAVGTDPDGNEVVIYPVVPTPGDPRGVSILSEHFPGTFAERVAVPRMNLLPLPTGLSATDAACLPTAWLTAWRMLTTKGRVADGESVLVQGAGGGVATAAVALGVALGKRVYATSRDAAKRERITELGATAVEPGARLPERVDVVIETVGAATFDHSLKSAAPMARIVVSGATAGHEPKVNLRRVFAMQLEILGTSMGTPDELTELLAFCAEHEVRPVVDSVVPFSRIEDGFARLASGDVFGKVVIDHTA
;
A
#
# COMPACT_ATOMS: atom_id res chain seq x y z
N MET A 1 -15.70 7.35 20.67
CA MET A 1 -14.27 7.03 20.46
C MET A 1 -13.55 8.16 19.72
N ARG A 2 -12.25 8.33 19.97
CA ARG A 2 -11.41 9.27 19.22
C ARG A 2 -11.07 8.71 17.84
N ALA A 3 -11.09 9.55 16.81
CA ALA A 3 -10.86 9.19 15.41
C ALA A 3 -10.18 10.32 14.63
N ALA A 4 -9.49 9.98 13.54
CA ALA A 4 -9.05 10.90 12.49
C ALA A 4 -9.90 10.69 11.24
N TYR A 5 -10.49 11.76 10.73
CA TYR A 5 -11.50 11.70 9.67
C TYR A 5 -11.41 12.89 8.71
N ALA A 6 -11.86 12.69 7.48
CA ALA A 6 -12.13 13.78 6.55
C ALA A 6 -13.46 14.43 6.95
N SER A 7 -13.46 15.76 7.13
CA SER A 7 -14.68 16.55 7.38
C SER A 7 -15.10 17.41 6.19
N ALA A 8 -14.18 17.61 5.25
CA ALA A 8 -14.32 18.34 4.01
C ALA A 8 -13.35 17.73 2.98
N PHE A 9 -13.23 18.33 1.81
CA PHE A 9 -12.19 18.03 0.84
C PHE A 9 -11.39 19.28 0.53
N ASP A 10 -10.09 19.11 0.34
CA ASP A 10 -9.22 20.17 -0.17
C ASP A 10 -8.19 19.52 -1.11
N ALA A 11 -8.34 19.80 -2.41
CA ALA A 11 -7.51 19.20 -3.46
C ALA A 11 -6.04 19.68 -3.37
N ASP A 12 -5.83 20.93 -2.96
CA ASP A 12 -4.53 21.59 -2.94
C ASP A 12 -3.83 21.45 -1.59
N ASN A 13 -4.60 21.50 -0.49
CA ASN A 13 -4.13 21.35 0.88
C ASN A 13 -4.90 20.25 1.65
N PRO A 14 -4.68 18.96 1.32
CA PRO A 14 -5.43 17.87 1.93
C PRO A 14 -5.37 17.83 3.46
N LEU A 15 -4.28 18.32 4.07
CA LEU A 15 -4.16 18.32 5.53
C LEU A 15 -5.15 19.28 6.20
N ALA A 16 -5.64 20.32 5.51
CA ALA A 16 -6.68 21.20 6.05
C ALA A 16 -8.05 20.52 6.13
N ALA A 17 -8.26 19.42 5.39
CA ALA A 17 -9.47 18.61 5.43
C ALA A 17 -9.44 17.52 6.51
N LEU A 18 -8.28 17.29 7.14
CA LEU A 18 -8.10 16.32 8.22
C LEU A 18 -8.60 16.89 9.55
N THR A 19 -9.44 16.14 10.24
CA THR A 19 -9.87 16.46 11.61
C THR A 19 -9.58 15.29 12.54
N VAL A 20 -9.08 15.58 13.74
CA VAL A 20 -8.95 14.61 14.84
C VAL A 20 -9.91 14.99 15.96
N GLY A 21 -10.79 14.08 16.35
CA GLY A 21 -11.79 14.36 17.37
C GLY A 21 -12.66 13.17 17.75
N ASP A 22 -13.67 13.42 18.57
CA ASP A 22 -14.62 12.39 19.00
C ASP A 22 -15.63 12.05 17.91
N ARG A 23 -15.85 10.75 17.72
CA ARG A 23 -16.85 10.16 16.84
C ARG A 23 -17.71 9.15 17.61
N PRO A 24 -18.95 8.90 17.16
CA PRO A 24 -19.76 7.82 17.69
C PRO A 24 -19.03 6.48 17.63
N GLU A 25 -19.43 5.54 18.49
CA GLU A 25 -18.94 4.16 18.40
C GLU A 25 -19.28 3.53 17.05
N PRO A 26 -18.46 2.59 16.54
CA PRO A 26 -18.70 1.94 15.26
C PRO A 26 -20.05 1.22 15.23
N THR A 27 -20.87 1.52 14.24
CA THR A 27 -22.08 0.76 13.95
C THR A 27 -21.72 -0.54 13.24
N ARG A 28 -22.48 -1.60 13.47
CA ARG A 28 -22.38 -2.88 12.75
C ARG A 28 -23.49 -2.92 11.70
N PRO A 29 -23.19 -2.69 10.41
CA PRO A 29 -24.21 -2.67 9.36
C PRO A 29 -24.94 -4.00 9.22
N GLU A 30 -24.21 -5.11 9.39
CA GLU A 30 -24.73 -6.47 9.25
C GLU A 30 -24.41 -7.34 10.49
N PRO A 31 -25.15 -8.45 10.72
CA PRO A 31 -24.96 -9.30 11.90
C PRO A 31 -23.58 -9.95 12.04
N ASP A 32 -22.87 -10.17 10.94
CA ASP A 32 -21.54 -10.80 10.89
C ASP A 32 -20.39 -9.81 11.12
N TRP A 33 -20.70 -8.53 11.32
CA TRP A 33 -19.71 -7.52 11.65
C TRP A 33 -19.32 -7.55 13.12
N VAL A 34 -18.04 -7.27 13.37
CA VAL A 34 -17.44 -7.25 14.70
C VAL A 34 -16.69 -5.95 14.91
N THR A 35 -16.60 -5.53 16.16
CA THR A 35 -15.83 -4.34 16.56
C THR A 35 -14.46 -4.79 17.04
N VAL A 36 -13.41 -4.30 16.40
CA VAL A 36 -12.01 -4.56 16.76
C VAL A 36 -11.45 -3.35 17.50
N GLN A 37 -10.76 -3.59 18.61
CA GLN A 37 -9.96 -2.58 19.29
C GLN A 37 -8.64 -2.41 18.54
N VAL A 38 -8.43 -1.24 17.93
CA VAL A 38 -7.23 -0.98 17.11
C VAL A 38 -6.02 -0.81 18.03
N ARG A 39 -4.89 -1.40 17.64
CA ARG A 39 -3.61 -1.33 18.35
C ARG A 39 -2.53 -0.66 17.52
N ALA A 40 -2.48 -0.96 16.23
CA ALA A 40 -1.59 -0.31 15.28
C ALA A 40 -2.29 -0.17 13.93
N SER A 41 -2.01 0.90 13.20
CA SER A 41 -2.45 1.09 11.82
C SER A 41 -1.31 1.70 11.01
N SER A 42 -1.44 1.82 9.69
CA SER A 42 -0.44 2.52 8.89
C SER A 42 -1.05 3.39 7.80
N LEU A 43 -0.35 4.48 7.49
CA LEU A 43 -0.76 5.46 6.49
C LEU A 43 -0.48 4.99 5.07
N ASN A 44 -1.39 5.33 4.16
CA ASN A 44 -1.30 5.10 2.73
C ASN A 44 -1.57 6.39 1.95
N HIS A 45 -1.10 6.47 0.71
CA HIS A 45 -1.42 7.61 -0.15
C HIS A 45 -2.93 7.74 -0.40
N HIS A 46 -3.67 6.64 -0.27
CA HIS A 46 -5.13 6.63 -0.27
C HIS A 46 -5.71 7.64 0.73
N ASP A 47 -5.17 7.74 1.94
CA ASP A 47 -5.68 8.66 2.96
C ASP A 47 -5.55 10.13 2.51
N LEU A 48 -4.44 10.48 1.84
CA LEU A 48 -4.26 11.81 1.26
C LEU A 48 -5.14 12.04 0.03
N TRP A 49 -5.45 11.02 -0.76
CA TRP A 49 -6.37 11.12 -1.89
C TRP A 49 -7.81 11.32 -1.43
N SER A 50 -8.24 10.62 -0.39
CA SER A 50 -9.55 10.81 0.23
C SER A 50 -9.74 12.23 0.74
N LEU A 51 -8.70 12.82 1.37
CA LEU A 51 -8.70 14.23 1.79
C LEU A 51 -8.78 15.22 0.61
N ARG A 52 -8.36 14.82 -0.59
CA ARG A 52 -8.51 15.60 -1.84
C ARG A 52 -9.87 15.38 -2.54
N GLY A 53 -10.74 14.53 -2.00
CA GLY A 53 -12.00 14.15 -2.64
C GLY A 53 -11.85 13.14 -3.79
N VAL A 54 -10.76 12.38 -3.82
CA VAL A 54 -10.54 11.30 -4.79
C VAL A 54 -10.95 9.98 -4.17
N GLY A 55 -11.97 9.33 -4.74
CA GLY A 55 -12.49 8.06 -4.22
C GLY A 55 -13.51 8.20 -3.08
N LEU A 56 -13.86 9.44 -2.70
CA LEU A 56 -14.82 9.75 -1.65
C LEU A 56 -15.68 10.96 -2.08
N SER A 57 -17.01 10.86 -1.97
CA SER A 57 -17.97 11.94 -2.29
C SER A 57 -18.50 12.63 -1.03
N GLY A 58 -19.06 13.83 -1.20
CA GLY A 58 -19.42 14.71 -0.07
C GLY A 58 -20.53 14.17 0.83
N ASP A 59 -21.41 13.33 0.31
CA ASP A 59 -22.46 12.62 1.04
C ASP A 59 -21.91 11.54 1.98
N GLN A 60 -20.64 11.16 1.82
CA GLN A 60 -19.95 10.18 2.66
C GLN A 60 -19.20 10.84 3.83
N LEU A 61 -19.20 12.18 3.90
CA LEU A 61 -18.56 12.93 4.99
C LEU A 61 -19.49 13.07 6.22
N PRO A 62 -18.91 13.08 7.43
CA PRO A 62 -17.50 12.84 7.74
C PRO A 62 -17.12 11.35 7.67
N MET A 63 -15.96 11.06 7.04
CA MET A 63 -15.45 9.70 6.85
C MET A 63 -14.19 9.46 7.68
N ILE A 64 -14.21 8.46 8.56
CA ILE A 64 -13.01 8.03 9.30
C ILE A 64 -12.02 7.43 8.30
N LEU A 65 -10.77 7.90 8.34
CA LEU A 65 -9.71 7.51 7.41
C LEU A 65 -9.01 6.21 7.84
N GLY A 66 -8.15 5.65 6.97
CA GLY A 66 -7.30 4.50 7.26
C GLY A 66 -7.81 3.16 6.73
N CYS A 67 -6.94 2.43 6.05
CA CYS A 67 -7.23 1.08 5.54
C CYS A 67 -6.58 -0.02 6.39
N ASP A 68 -5.33 0.18 6.81
CA ASP A 68 -4.54 -0.87 7.45
C ASP A 68 -4.74 -0.87 8.96
N ALA A 69 -4.89 -2.04 9.59
CA ALA A 69 -4.79 -2.14 11.04
C ALA A 69 -4.49 -3.56 11.55
N VAL A 70 -3.95 -3.57 12.76
CA VAL A 70 -3.88 -4.72 13.67
C VAL A 70 -4.62 -4.34 14.94
N GLY A 71 -5.35 -5.29 15.50
CA GLY A 71 -6.11 -5.06 16.72
C GLY A 71 -6.45 -6.35 17.45
N THR A 72 -7.34 -6.21 18.43
CA THR A 72 -7.90 -7.33 19.19
C THR A 72 -9.38 -7.45 18.90
N ASP A 73 -9.82 -8.65 18.48
CA ASP A 73 -11.22 -8.95 18.21
C ASP A 73 -12.03 -9.13 19.53
N PRO A 74 -13.37 -9.25 19.47
CA PRO A 74 -14.20 -9.45 20.68
C PRO A 74 -13.89 -10.73 21.48
N ASP A 75 -13.25 -11.70 20.84
CA ASP A 75 -12.89 -12.99 21.42
C ASP A 75 -11.49 -12.96 22.07
N GLY A 76 -10.78 -11.82 21.96
CA GLY A 76 -9.46 -11.59 22.53
C GLY A 76 -8.29 -11.98 21.62
N ASN A 77 -8.55 -12.33 20.36
CA ASN A 77 -7.50 -12.74 19.42
C ASN A 77 -6.83 -11.53 18.79
N GLU A 78 -5.53 -11.62 18.54
CA GLU A 78 -4.79 -10.64 17.73
C GLU A 78 -5.04 -10.89 16.25
N VAL A 79 -5.52 -9.85 15.56
CA VAL A 79 -5.99 -9.93 14.17
C VAL A 79 -5.41 -8.82 13.32
N VAL A 80 -5.12 -9.15 12.06
CA VAL A 80 -4.80 -8.23 10.97
C VAL A 80 -6.08 -7.97 10.18
N ILE A 81 -6.38 -6.70 9.91
CA ILE A 81 -7.57 -6.31 9.15
C ILE A 81 -7.23 -6.28 7.66
N TYR A 82 -7.91 -7.12 6.89
CA TYR A 82 -7.98 -7.01 5.44
C TYR A 82 -8.97 -5.89 5.05
N PRO A 83 -8.59 -4.89 4.25
CA PRO A 83 -9.37 -3.66 4.13
C PRO A 83 -10.44 -3.67 3.02
N VAL A 84 -10.56 -4.73 2.22
CA VAL A 84 -11.52 -4.75 1.10
C VAL A 84 -12.81 -5.43 1.53
N VAL A 85 -13.93 -4.71 1.46
CA VAL A 85 -15.24 -5.15 1.91
C VAL A 85 -16.16 -5.32 0.69
N PRO A 86 -16.86 -6.46 0.53
CA PRO A 86 -17.90 -6.60 -0.49
C PRO A 86 -18.94 -5.47 -0.38
N THR A 87 -19.24 -4.80 -1.49
CA THR A 87 -20.15 -3.65 -1.49
C THR A 87 -21.04 -3.71 -2.73
N PRO A 88 -22.22 -4.35 -2.62
CA PRO A 88 -23.20 -4.36 -3.71
C PRO A 88 -23.56 -2.93 -4.11
N GLY A 89 -23.36 -2.58 -5.38
CA GLY A 89 -23.60 -1.24 -5.91
C GLY A 89 -22.33 -0.41 -6.16
N ASP A 90 -21.17 -0.80 -5.61
CA ASP A 90 -19.88 -0.26 -6.07
C ASP A 90 -19.57 -0.84 -7.47
N PRO A 91 -19.10 -0.05 -8.46
CA PRO A 91 -18.74 -0.55 -9.78
C PRO A 91 -17.69 -1.66 -9.79
N ARG A 92 -16.84 -1.73 -8.77
CA ARG A 92 -15.83 -2.79 -8.57
C ARG A 92 -16.41 -4.02 -7.85
N GLY A 93 -17.63 -3.92 -7.32
CA GLY A 93 -18.27 -4.91 -6.44
C GLY A 93 -17.73 -4.93 -5.01
N VAL A 94 -16.74 -4.07 -4.72
CA VAL A 94 -16.05 -3.97 -3.43
C VAL A 94 -15.71 -2.51 -3.14
N SER A 95 -15.63 -2.17 -1.86
CA SER A 95 -15.05 -0.92 -1.38
C SER A 95 -13.84 -1.21 -0.50
N ILE A 96 -12.94 -0.24 -0.39
CA ILE A 96 -11.87 -0.26 0.60
C ILE A 96 -12.37 0.49 1.84
N LEU A 97 -11.96 0.07 3.04
CA LEU A 97 -12.16 0.87 4.25
C LEU A 97 -11.68 2.31 4.01
N SER A 98 -12.43 3.28 4.54
CA SER A 98 -12.34 4.73 4.25
C SER A 98 -12.92 5.20 2.90
N GLU A 99 -13.56 4.33 2.11
CA GLU A 99 -14.35 4.74 0.93
C GLU A 99 -15.84 4.70 1.23
N HIS A 100 -16.43 3.52 1.47
CA HIS A 100 -17.85 3.37 1.80
C HIS A 100 -18.09 3.19 3.30
N PHE A 101 -17.19 2.47 3.96
CA PHE A 101 -17.24 2.19 5.39
C PHE A 101 -16.14 2.95 6.15
N PRO A 102 -16.37 3.35 7.41
CA PRO A 102 -15.36 4.00 8.25
C PRO A 102 -14.06 3.20 8.35
N GLY A 103 -12.94 3.92 8.30
CA GLY A 103 -11.59 3.36 8.34
C GLY A 103 -11.02 3.07 9.74
N THR A 104 -9.72 2.81 9.76
CA THR A 104 -8.99 2.27 10.91
C THR A 104 -8.26 3.31 11.77
N PHE A 105 -8.26 4.59 11.39
CA PHE A 105 -7.72 5.67 12.24
C PHE A 105 -8.72 6.09 13.31
N ALA A 106 -9.10 5.13 14.15
CA ALA A 106 -9.93 5.32 15.33
C ALA A 106 -9.56 4.28 16.39
N GLU A 107 -9.94 4.54 17.65
CA GLU A 107 -9.69 3.58 18.74
C GLU A 107 -10.34 2.20 18.46
N ARG A 108 -11.47 2.19 17.74
CA ARG A 108 -12.19 0.98 17.34
C ARG A 108 -12.67 1.08 15.91
N VAL A 109 -12.79 -0.06 15.24
CA VAL A 109 -13.33 -0.16 13.87
C VAL A 109 -14.30 -1.34 13.80
N ALA A 110 -15.40 -1.18 13.06
CA ALA A 110 -16.29 -2.29 12.73
C ALA A 110 -15.91 -2.82 11.36
N VAL A 111 -15.75 -4.14 11.25
CA VAL A 111 -15.46 -4.83 9.98
C VAL A 111 -16.22 -6.16 9.91
N PRO A 112 -16.49 -6.71 8.71
CA PRO A 112 -16.99 -8.07 8.58
C PRO A 112 -16.01 -9.06 9.23
N ARG A 113 -16.52 -10.12 9.88
CA ARG A 113 -15.63 -11.14 10.47
C ARG A 113 -14.70 -11.80 9.44
N MET A 114 -15.13 -11.91 8.18
CA MET A 114 -14.31 -12.43 7.07
C MET A 114 -13.09 -11.56 6.71
N ASN A 115 -13.04 -10.32 7.19
CA ASN A 115 -11.92 -9.40 6.99
C ASN A 115 -10.86 -9.52 8.09
N LEU A 116 -11.04 -10.43 9.06
CA LEU A 116 -10.07 -10.66 10.12
C LEU A 116 -9.20 -11.88 9.79
N LEU A 117 -7.90 -11.64 9.64
CA LEU A 117 -6.89 -12.69 9.52
C LEU A 117 -6.11 -12.80 10.83
N PRO A 118 -5.70 -14.00 11.25
CA PRO A 118 -4.91 -14.15 12.47
C PRO A 118 -3.54 -13.47 12.30
N LEU A 119 -3.09 -12.77 13.35
CA LEU A 119 -1.71 -12.28 13.41
C LEU A 119 -0.75 -13.46 13.63
N PRO A 120 0.20 -13.74 12.71
CA PRO A 120 1.17 -14.82 12.92
C PRO A 120 2.12 -14.53 14.08
N THR A 121 2.48 -15.57 14.83
CA THR A 121 3.55 -15.50 15.83
C THR A 121 4.85 -15.02 15.19
N GLY A 122 5.56 -14.11 15.87
CA GLY A 122 6.85 -13.58 15.42
C GLY A 122 6.76 -12.29 14.58
N LEU A 123 5.56 -11.88 14.19
CA LEU A 123 5.32 -10.59 13.53
C LEU A 123 4.74 -9.59 14.54
N SER A 124 5.38 -8.42 14.68
CA SER A 124 4.87 -7.38 15.59
C SER A 124 3.60 -6.72 15.04
N ALA A 125 2.80 -6.11 15.92
CA ALA A 125 1.62 -5.35 15.47
C ALA A 125 2.00 -4.17 14.55
N THR A 126 3.13 -3.51 14.82
CA THR A 126 3.69 -2.43 13.99
C THR A 126 4.01 -2.91 12.57
N ASP A 127 4.66 -4.08 12.46
CA ASP A 127 5.00 -4.67 11.17
C ASP A 127 3.75 -5.14 10.44
N ALA A 128 2.91 -5.92 11.11
CA ALA A 128 1.70 -6.46 10.50
C ALA A 128 0.72 -5.37 10.04
N ALA A 129 0.66 -4.22 10.73
CA ALA A 129 -0.14 -3.07 10.32
C ALA A 129 0.35 -2.40 9.03
N CYS A 130 1.56 -2.71 8.54
CA CYS A 130 2.06 -2.20 7.26
C CYS A 130 1.64 -3.05 6.05
N LEU A 131 1.13 -4.26 6.29
CA LEU A 131 0.97 -5.26 5.27
C LEU A 131 -0.31 -5.16 4.39
N PRO A 132 -1.51 -4.88 4.92
CA PRO A 132 -2.76 -5.16 4.23
C PRO A 132 -3.01 -4.37 2.93
N THR A 133 -2.44 -3.18 2.81
CA THR A 133 -2.57 -2.35 1.59
C THR A 133 -1.29 -2.39 0.77
N ALA A 134 -0.21 -1.77 1.28
CA ALA A 134 0.97 -1.51 0.47
C ALA A 134 1.77 -2.77 0.14
N TRP A 135 2.03 -3.62 1.14
CA TRP A 135 2.78 -4.86 0.91
C TRP A 135 1.94 -5.92 0.22
N LEU A 136 0.64 -6.02 0.51
CA LEU A 136 -0.26 -6.91 -0.23
C LEU A 136 -0.27 -6.57 -1.72
N THR A 137 -0.35 -5.28 -2.04
CA THR A 137 -0.26 -4.82 -3.43
C THR A 137 1.08 -5.24 -4.04
N ALA A 138 2.21 -5.01 -3.35
CA ALA A 138 3.52 -5.41 -3.84
C ALA A 138 3.68 -6.93 -3.99
N TRP A 139 3.15 -7.72 -3.06
CA TRP A 139 3.11 -9.18 -3.12
C TRP A 139 2.40 -9.63 -4.39
N ARG A 140 1.15 -9.19 -4.58
CA ARG A 140 0.36 -9.51 -5.79
C ARG A 140 1.04 -9.04 -7.06
N MET A 141 1.73 -7.89 -7.03
CA MET A 141 2.49 -7.39 -8.17
C MET A 141 3.65 -8.30 -8.54
N LEU A 142 4.32 -8.93 -7.57
CA LEU A 142 5.42 -9.87 -7.82
C LEU A 142 4.92 -11.28 -8.16
N THR A 143 3.91 -11.77 -7.42
CA THR A 143 3.46 -13.17 -7.50
C THR A 143 2.36 -13.35 -8.54
N THR A 144 1.14 -12.91 -8.28
CA THR A 144 -0.03 -13.23 -9.12
C THR A 144 -0.03 -12.49 -10.46
N LYS A 145 0.25 -11.19 -10.44
CA LYS A 145 0.22 -10.35 -11.64
C LYS A 145 1.56 -10.37 -12.35
N GLY A 146 2.63 -10.19 -11.59
CA GLY A 146 3.99 -10.23 -12.10
C GLY A 146 4.41 -11.62 -12.49
N ARG A 147 3.93 -12.69 -11.83
CA ARG A 147 4.34 -14.08 -12.11
C ARG A 147 5.87 -14.25 -12.13
N VAL A 148 6.58 -13.53 -11.26
CA VAL A 148 8.05 -13.49 -11.27
C VAL A 148 8.59 -14.90 -11.01
N ALA A 149 9.14 -15.52 -12.05
CA ALA A 149 9.69 -16.87 -12.01
C ALA A 149 11.12 -16.87 -11.46
N ASP A 150 11.69 -18.06 -11.28
CA ASP A 150 13.08 -18.19 -10.84
C ASP A 150 14.07 -17.71 -11.89
N GLY A 151 15.11 -17.01 -11.45
CA GLY A 151 16.10 -16.36 -12.32
C GLY A 151 15.65 -15.05 -12.97
N GLU A 152 14.36 -14.73 -12.93
CA GLU A 152 13.83 -13.47 -13.46
C GLU A 152 14.27 -12.25 -12.64
N SER A 153 14.39 -11.13 -13.35
CA SER A 153 14.80 -9.84 -12.81
C SER A 153 13.64 -8.85 -12.77
N VAL A 154 13.69 -7.97 -11.78
CA VAL A 154 12.61 -7.02 -11.47
C VAL A 154 13.15 -5.59 -11.48
N LEU A 155 12.43 -4.67 -12.12
CA LEU A 155 12.64 -3.23 -11.98
C LEU A 155 11.51 -2.62 -11.15
N VAL A 156 11.84 -1.90 -10.08
CA VAL A 156 10.89 -1.10 -9.30
C VAL A 156 11.06 0.38 -9.64
N GLN A 157 10.01 1.03 -10.14
CA GLN A 157 10.04 2.47 -10.42
C GLN A 157 9.72 3.30 -9.18
N GLY A 158 10.53 4.33 -8.91
CA GLY A 158 10.23 5.34 -7.88
C GLY A 158 10.24 4.80 -6.46
N ALA A 159 11.26 4.02 -6.10
CA ALA A 159 11.42 3.46 -4.77
C ALA A 159 11.63 4.55 -3.69
N GLY A 160 10.77 4.47 -2.67
CA GLY A 160 10.69 5.39 -1.53
C GLY A 160 9.33 5.31 -0.83
N GLY A 161 8.24 5.16 -1.59
CA GLY A 161 6.90 4.95 -1.02
C GLY A 161 6.66 3.49 -0.62
N GLY A 162 5.61 3.27 0.20
CA GLY A 162 5.32 1.97 0.81
C GLY A 162 5.25 0.77 -0.14
N VAL A 163 4.56 0.89 -1.29
CA VAL A 163 4.46 -0.21 -2.27
C VAL A 163 5.83 -0.50 -2.91
N ALA A 164 6.57 0.54 -3.28
CA ALA A 164 7.84 0.37 -3.97
C ALA A 164 8.93 -0.18 -3.04
N THR A 165 9.00 0.27 -1.79
CA THR A 165 9.92 -0.32 -0.80
C THR A 165 9.53 -1.75 -0.44
N ALA A 166 8.22 -2.05 -0.38
CA ALA A 166 7.75 -3.42 -0.20
C ALA A 166 8.14 -4.32 -1.36
N ALA A 167 7.98 -3.87 -2.60
CA ALA A 167 8.37 -4.62 -3.79
C ALA A 167 9.88 -4.89 -3.85
N VAL A 168 10.70 -3.94 -3.38
CA VAL A 168 12.15 -4.14 -3.23
C VAL A 168 12.44 -5.23 -2.19
N ALA A 169 11.93 -5.08 -0.97
CA ALA A 169 12.19 -6.01 0.12
C ALA A 169 11.70 -7.43 -0.19
N LEU A 170 10.47 -7.56 -0.69
CA LEU A 170 9.88 -8.84 -1.08
C LEU A 170 10.60 -9.44 -2.29
N GLY A 171 10.95 -8.63 -3.30
CA GLY A 171 11.69 -9.13 -4.47
C GLY A 171 13.05 -9.71 -4.09
N VAL A 172 13.80 -9.04 -3.20
CA VAL A 172 15.08 -9.54 -2.68
C VAL A 172 14.87 -10.80 -1.84
N ALA A 173 13.87 -10.81 -0.95
CA ALA A 173 13.56 -11.99 -0.13
C ALA A 173 13.13 -13.21 -0.96
N LEU A 174 12.49 -13.00 -2.11
CA LEU A 174 12.16 -14.02 -3.10
C LEU A 174 13.38 -14.46 -3.95
N GLY A 175 14.59 -13.98 -3.63
CA GLY A 175 15.83 -14.32 -4.32
C GLY A 175 15.96 -13.71 -5.72
N LYS A 176 15.21 -12.65 -6.04
CA LYS A 176 15.20 -12.04 -7.37
C LYS A 176 16.28 -10.97 -7.49
N ARG A 177 16.74 -10.74 -8.72
CA ARG A 177 17.62 -9.60 -9.03
C ARG A 177 16.76 -8.35 -9.14
N VAL A 178 16.86 -7.48 -8.15
CA VAL A 178 16.02 -6.27 -8.07
C VAL A 178 16.85 -5.04 -8.44
N TYR A 179 16.37 -4.29 -9.43
CA TYR A 179 16.78 -2.94 -9.74
C TYR A 179 15.70 -1.97 -9.24
N ALA A 180 16.08 -0.84 -8.68
CA ALA A 180 15.11 0.15 -8.23
C ALA A 180 15.56 1.58 -8.54
N THR A 181 14.66 2.37 -9.11
CA THR A 181 14.95 3.78 -9.41
C THR A 181 14.54 4.66 -8.25
N SER A 182 15.34 5.66 -7.92
CA SER A 182 14.93 6.76 -7.06
C SER A 182 15.68 8.03 -7.42
N ARG A 183 14.99 9.17 -7.41
CA ARG A 183 15.56 10.50 -7.71
C ARG A 183 16.35 11.09 -6.53
N ASP A 184 16.24 10.48 -5.37
CA ASP A 184 16.89 10.90 -4.13
C ASP A 184 18.09 9.98 -3.85
N ALA A 185 19.27 10.58 -3.72
CA ALA A 185 20.51 9.85 -3.45
C ALA A 185 20.50 9.09 -2.13
N ALA A 186 19.96 9.69 -1.06
CA ALA A 186 19.87 9.03 0.24
C ALA A 186 18.89 7.84 0.20
N LYS A 187 17.78 7.97 -0.55
CA LYS A 187 16.86 6.83 -0.75
C LYS A 187 17.52 5.71 -1.58
N ARG A 188 18.40 6.03 -2.53
CA ARG A 188 19.17 5.01 -3.27
C ARG A 188 20.14 4.24 -2.37
N GLU A 189 20.82 4.92 -1.44
CA GLU A 189 21.66 4.23 -0.45
C GLU A 189 20.84 3.23 0.38
N ARG A 190 19.68 3.65 0.89
CA ARG A 190 18.76 2.77 1.63
C ARG A 190 18.20 1.62 0.78
N ILE A 191 17.96 1.84 -0.51
CA ILE A 191 17.57 0.77 -1.45
C ILE A 191 18.69 -0.28 -1.59
N THR A 192 19.95 0.17 -1.61
CA THR A 192 21.11 -0.73 -1.66
C THR A 192 21.26 -1.52 -0.37
N GLU A 193 21.00 -0.92 0.79
CA GLU A 193 20.95 -1.64 2.08
C GLU A 193 19.88 -2.74 2.11
N LEU A 194 18.76 -2.56 1.39
CA LEU A 194 17.73 -3.60 1.22
C LEU A 194 18.15 -4.74 0.28
N GLY A 195 19.33 -4.68 -0.33
CA GLY A 195 19.86 -5.71 -1.23
C GLY A 195 19.54 -5.51 -2.72
N ALA A 196 18.97 -4.37 -3.11
CA ALA A 196 18.69 -4.06 -4.50
C ALA A 196 19.77 -3.18 -5.15
N THR A 197 19.86 -3.24 -6.49
CA THR A 197 20.70 -2.32 -7.26
C THR A 197 19.95 -1.01 -7.48
N ALA A 198 20.35 0.04 -6.76
CA ALA A 198 19.75 1.36 -6.87
C ALA A 198 20.31 2.11 -8.09
N VAL A 199 19.42 2.77 -8.86
CA VAL A 199 19.79 3.54 -10.06
C VAL A 199 19.04 4.87 -10.12
N GLU A 200 19.59 5.82 -10.89
CA GLU A 200 18.88 7.06 -11.20
C GLU A 200 17.64 6.79 -12.09
N PRO A 201 16.58 7.62 -12.00
CA PRO A 201 15.43 7.50 -12.89
C PRO A 201 15.84 7.63 -14.36
N GLY A 202 15.40 6.69 -15.19
CA GLY A 202 15.71 6.66 -16.63
C GLY A 202 17.12 6.16 -16.97
N ALA A 203 17.94 5.82 -15.98
CA ALA A 203 19.26 5.26 -16.24
C ALA A 203 19.16 3.90 -16.95
N ARG A 204 20.07 3.65 -17.89
CA ARG A 204 20.15 2.36 -18.58
C ARG A 204 20.55 1.28 -17.57
N LEU A 205 19.72 0.26 -17.45
CA LEU A 205 20.00 -0.92 -16.62
C LEU A 205 21.10 -1.81 -17.25
N PRO A 206 21.81 -2.60 -16.43
CA PRO A 206 22.80 -3.57 -16.92
C PRO A 206 22.18 -4.63 -17.85
N GLU A 207 20.92 -4.96 -17.65
CA GLU A 207 20.12 -5.88 -18.46
C GLU A 207 18.71 -5.35 -18.67
N ARG A 208 17.96 -5.96 -19.59
CA ARG A 208 16.52 -5.76 -19.65
C ARG A 208 15.83 -6.69 -18.67
N VAL A 209 14.79 -6.21 -18.01
CA VAL A 209 14.11 -6.93 -16.93
C VAL A 209 12.86 -7.67 -17.39
N ASP A 210 12.50 -8.71 -16.67
CA ASP A 210 11.39 -9.60 -16.98
C ASP A 210 10.06 -9.08 -16.40
N VAL A 211 10.14 -8.36 -15.28
CA VAL A 211 9.00 -7.69 -14.63
C VAL A 211 9.34 -6.25 -14.25
N VAL A 212 8.42 -5.33 -14.51
CA VAL A 212 8.49 -3.95 -14.03
C VAL A 212 7.34 -3.68 -13.06
N ILE A 213 7.67 -3.21 -11.87
CA ILE A 213 6.76 -2.70 -10.85
C ILE A 213 6.61 -1.20 -11.05
N GLU A 214 5.49 -0.80 -11.62
CA GLU A 214 5.19 0.60 -11.97
C GLU A 214 4.18 1.19 -10.97
N THR A 215 4.63 2.20 -10.23
CA THR A 215 3.82 2.91 -9.22
C THR A 215 3.76 4.42 -9.49
N VAL A 216 4.57 4.93 -10.42
CA VAL A 216 4.79 6.36 -10.64
C VAL A 216 3.96 6.85 -11.83
N GLY A 217 3.87 6.09 -12.91
CA GLY A 217 3.01 6.39 -14.05
C GLY A 217 3.70 7.21 -15.14
N ALA A 218 3.09 8.33 -15.55
CA ALA A 218 3.44 9.05 -16.78
C ALA A 218 4.93 9.42 -16.89
N ALA A 219 5.57 9.80 -15.79
CA ALA A 219 6.98 10.22 -15.77
C ALA A 219 7.99 9.08 -16.04
N THR A 220 7.64 7.83 -15.74
CA THR A 220 8.55 6.67 -15.79
C THR A 220 8.15 5.63 -16.82
N PHE A 221 6.93 5.69 -17.35
CA PHE A 221 6.39 4.61 -18.19
C PHE A 221 7.21 4.33 -19.47
N ASP A 222 7.78 5.37 -20.10
CA ASP A 222 8.68 5.18 -21.25
C ASP A 222 9.97 4.45 -20.86
N HIS A 223 10.53 4.72 -19.67
CA HIS A 223 11.66 3.98 -19.13
C HIS A 223 11.26 2.52 -18.82
N SER A 224 10.10 2.29 -18.21
CA SER A 224 9.53 0.96 -17.97
C SER A 224 9.44 0.15 -19.27
N LEU A 225 8.89 0.74 -20.33
CA LEU A 225 8.86 0.12 -21.66
C LEU A 225 10.27 -0.19 -22.15
N LYS A 226 11.20 0.78 -22.14
CA LYS A 226 12.58 0.64 -22.66
C LYS A 226 13.42 -0.40 -21.92
N SER A 227 13.18 -0.58 -20.63
CA SER A 227 13.90 -1.51 -19.77
C SER A 227 13.33 -2.92 -19.81
N ALA A 228 12.11 -3.12 -20.31
CA ALA A 228 11.48 -4.42 -20.44
C ALA A 228 12.16 -5.34 -21.49
N ALA A 229 12.37 -6.60 -21.11
CA ALA A 229 12.82 -7.71 -21.96
C ALA A 229 11.69 -8.16 -22.92
N PRO A 230 11.98 -9.00 -23.94
CA PRO A 230 10.91 -9.68 -24.67
C PRO A 230 10.00 -10.47 -23.72
N MET A 231 8.68 -10.49 -23.97
CA MET A 231 7.66 -11.14 -23.14
C MET A 231 7.51 -10.60 -21.71
N ALA A 232 8.15 -9.48 -21.39
CA ALA A 232 8.12 -8.93 -20.04
C ALA A 232 6.75 -8.38 -19.65
N ARG A 233 6.49 -8.35 -18.33
CA ARG A 233 5.25 -7.83 -17.73
C ARG A 233 5.51 -6.50 -17.04
N ILE A 234 4.72 -5.49 -17.34
CA ILE A 234 4.70 -4.20 -16.65
C ILE A 234 3.45 -4.17 -15.79
N VAL A 235 3.62 -4.32 -14.48
CA VAL A 235 2.51 -4.33 -13.52
C VAL A 235 2.34 -2.95 -12.94
N VAL A 236 1.15 -2.37 -13.12
CA VAL A 236 0.80 -1.00 -12.74
C VAL A 236 -0.16 -1.02 -11.56
N SER A 237 0.22 -0.37 -10.46
CA SER A 237 -0.63 -0.23 -9.25
C SER A 237 -0.87 1.22 -8.82
N GLY A 238 -0.26 2.18 -9.51
CA GLY A 238 -0.39 3.60 -9.19
C GLY A 238 0.15 4.50 -10.28
N ALA A 239 -0.15 5.79 -10.14
CA ALA A 239 0.19 6.82 -11.11
C ALA A 239 0.47 8.17 -10.42
N THR A 240 1.32 8.15 -9.39
CA THR A 240 1.58 9.31 -8.51
C THR A 240 2.10 10.55 -9.25
N ALA A 241 2.82 10.37 -10.36
CA ALA A 241 3.36 11.46 -11.19
C ALA A 241 2.56 11.66 -12.50
N GLY A 242 1.30 11.23 -12.54
CA GLY A 242 0.38 11.41 -13.66
C GLY A 242 -0.14 10.10 -14.24
N HIS A 243 -1.42 10.07 -14.61
CA HIS A 243 -2.15 8.87 -15.03
C HIS A 243 -2.23 8.68 -16.55
N GLU A 244 -1.69 9.61 -17.35
CA GLU A 244 -1.75 9.56 -18.82
C GLU A 244 -0.36 9.40 -19.46
N PRO A 245 0.26 8.21 -19.41
CA PRO A 245 1.50 7.95 -20.12
C PRO A 245 1.30 7.86 -21.63
N LYS A 246 2.30 8.28 -22.41
CA LYS A 246 2.40 7.95 -23.85
C LYS A 246 2.94 6.53 -24.01
N VAL A 247 2.21 5.66 -24.73
CA VAL A 247 2.59 4.27 -24.94
C VAL A 247 3.04 4.03 -26.39
N ASN A 248 4.28 3.56 -26.57
CA ASN A 248 4.79 3.18 -27.88
C ASN A 248 4.31 1.75 -28.26
N LEU A 249 3.17 1.66 -28.95
CA LEU A 249 2.57 0.38 -29.33
C LEU A 249 3.48 -0.50 -30.22
N ARG A 250 4.36 0.10 -31.03
CA ARG A 250 5.33 -0.67 -31.84
C ARG A 250 6.23 -1.51 -30.97
N ARG A 251 6.64 -0.96 -29.83
CA ARG A 251 7.43 -1.69 -28.86
C ARG A 251 6.61 -2.75 -28.15
N VAL A 252 5.38 -2.44 -27.77
CA VAL A 252 4.48 -3.40 -27.10
C VAL A 252 4.31 -4.66 -27.94
N PHE A 253 3.90 -4.54 -29.21
CA PHE A 253 3.69 -5.74 -30.03
C PHE A 253 5.00 -6.40 -30.48
N ALA A 254 6.08 -5.64 -30.75
CA ALA A 254 7.34 -6.23 -31.22
C ALA A 254 8.08 -6.98 -30.11
N MET A 255 7.97 -6.50 -28.87
CA MET A 255 8.55 -7.15 -27.69
C MET A 255 7.55 -8.07 -26.99
N GLN A 256 6.29 -8.14 -27.46
CA GLN A 256 5.19 -8.92 -26.86
C GLN A 256 5.01 -8.64 -25.36
N LEU A 257 4.98 -7.35 -24.98
CA LEU A 257 4.85 -6.94 -23.59
C LEU A 257 3.42 -7.09 -23.07
N GLU A 258 3.28 -7.47 -21.80
CA GLU A 258 2.02 -7.38 -21.07
C GLU A 258 2.01 -6.10 -20.21
N ILE A 259 0.91 -5.34 -20.24
CA ILE A 259 0.67 -4.22 -19.33
C ILE A 259 -0.53 -4.58 -18.46
N LEU A 260 -0.28 -4.80 -17.16
CA LEU A 260 -1.24 -5.42 -16.24
C LEU A 260 -1.60 -4.45 -15.13
N GLY A 261 -2.89 -4.13 -14.99
CA GLY A 261 -3.39 -3.37 -13.85
C GLY A 261 -3.58 -4.25 -12.61
N THR A 262 -3.31 -3.67 -11.44
CA THR A 262 -3.65 -4.26 -10.15
C THR A 262 -3.96 -3.20 -9.11
N SER A 263 -4.78 -3.58 -8.13
CA SER A 263 -5.03 -2.80 -6.92
C SER A 263 -5.28 -3.81 -5.80
N MET A 264 -4.78 -3.51 -4.59
CA MET A 264 -4.91 -4.37 -3.41
C MET A 264 -4.41 -5.81 -3.68
N GLY A 265 -5.01 -6.78 -3.00
CA GLY A 265 -4.91 -8.22 -3.26
C GLY A 265 -6.11 -8.95 -2.66
N THR A 266 -6.06 -10.28 -2.54
CA THR A 266 -7.11 -11.08 -1.92
C THR A 266 -6.79 -11.41 -0.45
N PRO A 267 -7.78 -11.88 0.35
CA PRO A 267 -7.51 -12.39 1.69
C PRO A 267 -6.50 -13.55 1.71
N ASP A 268 -6.56 -14.43 0.70
CA ASP A 268 -5.62 -15.55 0.56
C ASP A 268 -4.20 -15.05 0.31
N GLU A 269 -4.03 -14.06 -0.58
CA GLU A 269 -2.73 -13.43 -0.83
C GLU A 269 -2.18 -12.71 0.42
N LEU A 270 -3.04 -12.09 1.23
CA LEU A 270 -2.61 -11.49 2.50
C LEU A 270 -2.21 -12.56 3.51
N THR A 271 -2.91 -13.70 3.55
CA THR A 271 -2.55 -14.84 4.39
C THR A 271 -1.19 -15.41 3.98
N GLU A 272 -0.95 -15.58 2.68
CA GLU A 272 0.35 -16.01 2.14
C GLU A 272 1.47 -15.02 2.48
N LEU A 273 1.22 -13.72 2.30
CA LEU A 273 2.18 -12.67 2.63
C LEU A 273 2.52 -12.66 4.14
N LEU A 274 1.51 -12.79 5.00
CA LEU A 274 1.70 -12.85 6.44
C LEU A 274 2.57 -14.05 6.85
N ALA A 275 2.29 -15.22 6.28
CA ALA A 275 3.08 -16.43 6.48
C ALA A 275 4.52 -16.26 5.98
N PHE A 276 4.69 -15.72 4.77
CA PHE A 276 6.00 -15.48 4.15
C PHE A 276 6.86 -14.54 5.01
N CYS A 277 6.31 -13.42 5.47
CA CYS A 277 7.02 -12.47 6.32
C CYS A 277 7.41 -13.08 7.69
N ALA A 278 6.54 -13.92 8.26
CA ALA A 278 6.84 -14.60 9.51
C ALA A 278 7.95 -15.66 9.33
N GLU A 279 7.84 -16.50 8.30
CA GLU A 279 8.78 -17.62 8.02
C GLU A 279 10.16 -17.14 7.61
N HIS A 280 10.24 -16.15 6.73
CA HIS A 280 11.51 -15.65 6.18
C HIS A 280 12.06 -14.44 6.92
N GLU A 281 11.47 -14.10 8.07
CA GLU A 281 11.85 -12.94 8.90
C GLU A 281 11.90 -11.61 8.11
N VAL A 282 11.08 -11.49 7.06
CA VAL A 282 10.98 -10.26 6.27
C VAL A 282 10.13 -9.26 7.04
N ARG A 283 10.63 -8.03 7.18
CA ARG A 283 9.96 -6.96 7.93
C ARG A 283 9.71 -5.73 7.06
N PRO A 284 8.58 -5.04 7.27
CA PRO A 284 8.32 -3.75 6.66
C PRO A 284 9.40 -2.73 6.91
N VAL A 285 9.75 -1.99 5.87
CA VAL A 285 10.54 -0.77 6.02
C VAL A 285 9.63 0.28 6.64
N VAL A 286 9.86 0.58 7.93
CA VAL A 286 9.14 1.60 8.68
C VAL A 286 9.95 2.90 8.66
N ASP A 287 9.35 3.98 8.19
CA ASP A 287 9.94 5.33 8.21
C ASP A 287 9.85 5.93 9.61
N SER A 288 8.67 5.84 10.22
CA SER A 288 8.39 6.41 11.53
C SER A 288 7.20 5.73 12.18
N VAL A 289 7.23 5.65 13.51
CA VAL A 289 6.09 5.28 14.35
C VAL A 289 5.62 6.53 15.09
N VAL A 290 4.34 6.86 14.98
CA VAL A 290 3.74 8.07 15.55
C VAL A 290 2.59 7.66 16.46
N PRO A 291 2.48 8.19 17.69
CA PRO A 291 1.32 7.88 18.55
C PRO A 291 0.04 8.46 17.93
N PHE A 292 -1.10 7.79 18.13
CA PHE A 292 -2.39 8.21 17.58
C PHE A 292 -2.79 9.62 18.02
N SER A 293 -2.39 10.03 19.23
CA SER A 293 -2.56 11.39 19.74
C SER A 293 -1.91 12.48 18.87
N ARG A 294 -0.92 12.12 18.04
CA ARG A 294 -0.22 12.99 17.09
C ARG A 294 -0.32 12.49 15.64
N ILE A 295 -1.40 11.82 15.29
CA ILE A 295 -1.60 11.26 13.94
C ILE A 295 -1.42 12.32 12.82
N GLU A 296 -1.73 13.59 13.09
CA GLU A 296 -1.49 14.71 12.18
C GLU A 296 -0.02 14.84 11.76
N ASP A 297 0.94 14.57 12.67
CA ASP A 297 2.38 14.53 12.35
C ASP A 297 2.68 13.42 11.32
N GLY A 298 2.00 12.28 11.44
CA GLY A 298 2.13 11.17 10.49
C GLY A 298 1.59 11.53 9.10
N PHE A 299 0.43 12.18 9.04
CA PHE A 299 -0.13 12.69 7.79
C PHE A 299 0.77 13.74 7.13
N ALA A 300 1.30 14.69 7.93
CA ALA A 300 2.25 15.69 7.45
C ALA A 300 3.53 15.05 6.91
N ARG A 301 4.05 14.03 7.63
CA ARG A 301 5.22 13.24 7.19
C ARG A 301 4.94 12.56 5.86
N LEU A 302 3.81 11.89 5.68
CA LEU A 302 3.44 11.26 4.41
C LEU A 302 3.27 12.30 3.28
N ALA A 303 2.60 13.42 3.56
CA ALA A 303 2.32 14.47 2.58
C ALA A 303 3.58 15.19 2.08
N SER A 304 4.65 15.23 2.89
CA SER A 304 5.94 15.81 2.48
C SER A 304 6.60 15.08 1.30
N GLY A 305 6.31 13.79 1.12
CA GLY A 305 6.98 12.93 0.14
C GLY A 305 8.39 12.46 0.55
N ASP A 306 8.89 12.89 1.72
CA ASP A 306 10.22 12.57 2.22
C ASP A 306 10.28 11.25 3.02
N VAL A 307 9.19 10.48 3.00
CA VAL A 307 9.14 9.14 3.59
C VAL A 307 9.99 8.13 2.83
N PHE A 308 10.54 7.17 3.56
CA PHE A 308 11.07 5.93 3.01
C PHE A 308 10.44 4.72 3.71
N GLY A 309 9.44 4.12 3.07
CA GLY A 309 8.67 3.02 3.64
C GLY A 309 7.31 3.47 4.18
N LYS A 310 6.90 2.89 5.32
CA LYS A 310 5.57 3.07 5.91
C LYS A 310 5.63 3.95 7.17
N VAL A 311 4.62 4.78 7.34
CA VAL A 311 4.37 5.52 8.58
C VAL A 311 3.33 4.75 9.38
N VAL A 312 3.71 4.29 10.56
CA VAL A 312 2.85 3.51 11.47
C VAL A 312 2.25 4.43 12.51
N ILE A 313 0.98 4.20 12.84
CA ILE A 313 0.27 4.86 13.91
C ILE A 313 0.10 3.87 15.06
N ASP A 314 0.63 4.21 16.22
CA ASP A 314 0.50 3.44 17.46
C ASP A 314 -0.71 3.93 18.24
N HIS A 315 -1.70 3.06 18.45
CA HIS A 315 -2.93 3.38 19.19
C HIS A 315 -2.83 3.05 20.68
N THR A 316 -1.69 2.51 21.13
CA THR A 316 -1.46 2.11 22.52
C THR A 316 -0.69 3.15 23.34
N ALA A 317 -0.16 4.19 22.67
CA ALA A 317 0.69 5.23 23.22
C ALA A 317 -0.02 6.59 23.41
#